data_AF-A0A3D5E9Z3-F1
#
_entry.id   AF-A0A3D5E9Z3-F1
#
_cell.length_a   1.000
_cell.length_b   1.000
_cell.length_c   1.000
_cell.angle_alpha   90.00
_cell.angle_beta   90.00
_cell.angle_gamma   90.00
#
_symmetry.space_group_name_H-M   'P 1'
#
loop_
_entity.id
_entity.type
_entity.pdbx_description
1 polymer ?
#
loop_
_entity_poly.entity_id
_entity_poly.type
_entity_poly.pdbx_seq_one_letter_code
_entity_poly.pdbx_strand_id
1 'polypeptide(L)'
;MTASTPIFLLTDFGNQDTYVGQVKAVLSTRAPGVPLFSLTHEVSPFAIDEGAWLLETALPFLPVPAVVLAVVDPGVGSERLPIAVRAPVSADPTAVRYFVGPDNGLLSSVVGSLARPSKSEVSPVPPAIDVREIQKERVGVALESISATFEGRDVFAPAAASIAVGNDFKTLGPRCKELTLLPPFAGTYEGGSLSGSVVHIDRYGNLITTIRREQLPIDFRIEIRDHCIERMVRTFSDVAIGALACHVD
;
A
#
# COMPACT_ATOMS: atom_id res chain seq x y z
N MET A 1 -27.96 12.81 -2.31
CA MET A 1 -26.51 13.04 -2.16
C MET A 1 -25.83 11.90 -2.89
N THR A 2 -25.02 12.19 -3.91
CA THR A 2 -24.18 11.16 -4.53
C THR A 2 -23.23 10.63 -3.46
N ALA A 3 -23.19 9.32 -3.25
CA ALA A 3 -22.35 8.72 -2.22
C ALA A 3 -20.87 9.01 -2.57
N SER A 4 -20.20 9.83 -1.76
CA SER A 4 -18.78 10.10 -1.88
C SER A 4 -17.95 8.91 -1.43
N THR A 5 -16.92 8.54 -2.18
CA THR A 5 -16.02 7.45 -1.79
C THR A 5 -14.92 7.98 -0.87
N PRO A 6 -14.75 7.47 0.37
CA PRO A 6 -13.74 7.96 1.30
C PRO A 6 -12.31 7.75 0.79
N ILE A 7 -11.40 8.66 1.13
CA ILE A 7 -10.00 8.63 0.73
C ILE A 7 -9.12 8.27 1.94
N PHE A 8 -8.23 7.31 1.76
CA PHE A 8 -7.26 6.84 2.75
C PHE A 8 -5.84 7.13 2.27
N LEU A 9 -4.99 7.69 3.13
CA LEU A 9 -3.62 8.09 2.79
C LEU A 9 -2.58 7.18 3.45
N LEU A 10 -1.60 6.72 2.67
CA LEU A 10 -0.39 6.05 3.17
C LEU A 10 0.83 6.69 2.52
N THR A 11 1.77 7.24 3.30
CA THR A 11 2.97 7.89 2.72
C THR A 11 4.22 7.71 3.58
N ASP A 12 5.39 8.04 3.03
CA ASP A 12 6.67 8.18 3.75
C ASP A 12 7.05 9.66 4.04
N PHE A 13 6.13 10.61 3.84
CA PHE A 13 6.39 12.04 3.98
C PHE A 13 6.63 12.52 5.42
N GLY A 14 6.29 11.71 6.42
CA GLY A 14 6.25 12.10 7.82
C GLY A 14 5.15 13.12 8.13
N ASN A 15 4.96 13.40 9.41
CA ASN A 15 4.09 14.49 9.90
C ASN A 15 4.85 15.72 10.41
N GLN A 16 6.18 15.75 10.26
CA GLN A 16 7.00 16.90 10.69
C GLN A 16 6.86 18.09 9.74
N ASP A 17 6.86 17.83 8.43
CA ASP A 17 6.79 18.86 7.39
C ASP A 17 5.38 19.04 6.82
N THR A 18 5.23 20.06 5.97
CA THR A 18 3.91 20.45 5.42
C THR A 18 3.42 19.56 4.27
N TYR A 19 4.18 18.56 3.83
CA TYR A 19 3.89 17.75 2.64
C TYR A 19 2.50 17.09 2.70
N VAL A 20 2.19 16.40 3.79
CA VAL A 20 0.88 15.80 4.02
C VAL A 20 -0.22 16.87 4.05
N GLY A 21 0.04 18.00 4.70
CA GLY A 21 -0.90 19.14 4.76
C GLY A 21 -1.25 19.67 3.36
N GLN A 22 -0.26 19.81 2.49
CA GLN A 22 -0.47 20.25 1.10
C GLN A 22 -1.31 19.24 0.30
N VAL A 23 -1.03 17.93 0.43
CA VAL A 23 -1.82 16.86 -0.19
C VAL A 23 -3.27 16.91 0.29
N LYS A 24 -3.49 17.00 1.61
CA LYS A 24 -4.84 17.10 2.21
C LYS A 24 -5.57 18.37 1.77
N ALA A 25 -4.87 19.49 1.59
CA ALA A 25 -5.46 20.74 1.09
C ALA A 25 -5.94 20.61 -0.36
N VAL A 26 -5.16 19.98 -1.24
CA VAL A 26 -5.56 19.69 -2.63
C VAL A 26 -6.79 18.77 -2.66
N LEU A 27 -6.78 17.69 -1.87
CA LEU A 27 -7.92 16.78 -1.75
C LEU A 27 -9.17 17.50 -1.27
N SER A 28 -9.06 18.30 -0.22
CA SER A 28 -10.20 19.04 0.36
C SER A 28 -10.78 20.07 -0.62
N THR A 29 -9.93 20.69 -1.44
CA THR A 29 -10.36 21.66 -2.46
C THR A 29 -11.09 20.98 -3.62
N ARG A 30 -10.59 19.83 -4.07
CA ARG A 30 -11.11 19.13 -5.26
C ARG A 30 -12.24 18.16 -4.96
N ALA A 31 -12.32 17.67 -3.73
CA ALA A 31 -13.33 16.72 -3.27
C ALA A 31 -13.95 17.21 -1.95
N PRO A 32 -14.63 18.38 -1.96
CA PRO A 32 -15.20 18.96 -0.74
C PRO A 32 -16.25 18.03 -0.13
N GLY A 33 -16.13 17.79 1.18
CA GLY A 33 -17.04 16.93 1.93
C GLY A 33 -16.75 15.43 1.84
N VAL A 34 -15.76 15.00 1.03
CA VAL A 34 -15.32 13.61 1.00
C VAL A 34 -14.53 13.28 2.28
N PRO A 35 -14.87 12.21 3.01
CA PRO A 35 -14.11 11.80 4.19
C PRO A 35 -12.66 11.46 3.85
N LEU A 36 -11.72 12.00 4.64
CA LEU A 36 -10.28 11.83 4.46
C LEU A 36 -9.65 11.24 5.72
N PHE A 37 -8.99 10.10 5.56
CA PHE A 37 -8.35 9.36 6.65
C PHE A 37 -6.86 9.16 6.35
N SER A 38 -6.05 9.21 7.39
CA SER A 38 -4.64 8.79 7.31
C SER A 38 -4.54 7.37 7.84
N LEU A 39 -3.96 6.46 7.05
CA LEU A 39 -3.49 5.16 7.54
C LEU A 39 -2.19 5.36 8.30
N THR A 40 -1.20 5.94 7.63
CA THR A 40 0.07 6.38 8.23
C THR A 40 0.79 7.33 7.28
N HIS A 41 1.64 8.19 7.83
CA HIS A 41 2.61 8.97 7.05
C HIS A 41 4.05 8.66 7.47
N GLU A 42 4.21 7.64 8.30
CA GLU A 42 5.46 7.28 8.96
C GLU A 42 6.03 5.96 8.40
N VAL A 43 5.72 5.64 7.13
CA VAL A 43 6.50 4.61 6.43
C VAL A 43 7.95 5.09 6.39
N SER A 44 8.93 4.19 6.58
CA SER A 44 10.32 4.61 6.51
C SER A 44 10.62 5.24 5.15
N PRO A 45 11.40 6.33 5.09
CA PRO A 45 11.72 7.00 3.84
C PRO A 45 12.19 6.02 2.78
N PHE A 46 11.54 6.04 1.62
CA PHE A 46 11.86 5.21 0.45
C PHE A 46 11.59 3.70 0.59
N ALA A 47 11.04 3.23 1.72
CA ALA A 47 10.82 1.80 1.99
C ALA A 47 9.54 1.28 1.32
N ILE A 48 9.61 1.00 0.01
CA ILE A 48 8.48 0.52 -0.79
C ILE A 48 7.88 -0.78 -0.22
N ASP A 49 8.72 -1.74 0.19
CA ASP A 49 8.28 -3.02 0.76
C ASP A 49 7.50 -2.84 2.06
N GLU A 50 7.98 -1.97 2.95
CA GLU A 50 7.30 -1.65 4.21
C GLU A 50 5.95 -0.97 3.93
N GLY A 51 5.92 0.01 3.03
CA GLY A 51 4.68 0.69 2.63
C GLY A 51 3.66 -0.26 2.02
N ALA A 52 4.11 -1.19 1.16
CA ALA A 52 3.24 -2.19 0.54
C ALA A 52 2.70 -3.20 1.56
N TRP A 53 3.52 -3.60 2.55
CA TRP A 53 3.09 -4.46 3.65
C TRP A 53 2.07 -3.78 4.57
N LEU A 54 2.34 -2.53 4.98
CA LEU A 54 1.43 -1.73 5.80
C LEU A 54 0.11 -1.47 5.07
N LEU A 55 0.16 -1.27 3.74
CA LEU A 55 -1.04 -1.22 2.93
C LEU A 55 -1.80 -2.55 2.95
N GLU A 56 -1.12 -3.66 2.69
CA GLU A 56 -1.71 -5.01 2.65
C GLU A 56 -2.45 -5.36 3.95
N THR A 57 -1.85 -5.04 5.10
CA THR A 57 -2.44 -5.30 6.43
C THR A 57 -3.63 -4.39 6.74
N ALA A 58 -3.68 -3.17 6.21
CA ALA A 58 -4.81 -2.26 6.39
C ALA A 58 -6.02 -2.62 5.51
N LEU A 59 -5.81 -3.27 4.36
CA LEU A 59 -6.86 -3.48 3.36
C LEU A 59 -8.10 -4.22 3.85
N PRO A 60 -8.04 -5.29 4.66
CA PRO A 60 -9.23 -5.97 5.15
C PRO A 60 -10.20 -5.06 5.91
N PHE A 61 -9.71 -3.98 6.51
CA PHE A 61 -10.49 -3.08 7.36
C PHE A 61 -11.05 -1.85 6.64
N LEU A 62 -10.60 -1.58 5.41
CA LEU A 62 -11.10 -0.44 4.65
C LEU A 62 -12.54 -0.68 4.18
N PRO A 63 -13.38 0.37 4.11
CA PRO A 63 -14.72 0.24 3.55
C PRO A 63 -14.67 -0.13 2.07
N VAL A 64 -15.83 -0.51 1.54
CA VAL A 64 -16.04 -0.71 0.11
C VAL A 64 -17.27 0.12 -0.29
N PRO A 65 -17.15 1.10 -1.22
CA PRO A 65 -15.93 1.49 -1.93
C PRO A 65 -14.97 2.34 -1.07
N ALA A 66 -13.70 2.39 -1.49
CA ALA A 66 -12.67 3.28 -0.93
C ALA A 66 -11.66 3.71 -2.01
N VAL A 67 -11.06 4.89 -1.87
CA VAL A 67 -9.88 5.32 -2.62
C VAL A 67 -8.68 5.32 -1.68
N VAL A 68 -7.62 4.61 -2.05
CA VAL A 68 -6.34 4.64 -1.35
C VAL A 68 -5.35 5.45 -2.17
N LEU A 69 -4.85 6.55 -1.61
CA LEU A 69 -3.70 7.26 -2.15
C LEU A 69 -2.48 6.82 -1.36
N ALA A 70 -1.58 6.08 -2.00
CA ALA A 70 -0.36 5.56 -1.41
C ALA A 70 0.86 6.12 -2.13
N VAL A 71 1.79 6.75 -1.41
CA VAL A 71 2.99 7.37 -2.00
C VAL A 71 4.21 7.10 -1.13
N VAL A 72 5.05 6.20 -1.64
CA VAL A 72 6.43 5.96 -1.20
C VAL A 72 7.21 5.87 -2.50
N ASP A 73 7.96 6.93 -2.83
CA ASP A 73 8.35 7.17 -4.23
C ASP A 73 9.78 7.72 -4.37
N PRO A 74 10.81 6.88 -4.13
CA PRO A 74 12.20 7.26 -4.40
C PRO A 74 12.47 7.53 -5.88
N GLY A 75 11.60 7.04 -6.77
CA GLY A 75 11.71 7.19 -8.22
C GLY A 75 10.93 8.38 -8.78
N VAL A 76 10.48 9.33 -7.97
CA VAL A 76 9.77 10.52 -8.46
C VAL A 76 10.58 11.24 -9.54
N GLY A 77 9.92 11.60 -10.65
CA GLY A 77 10.58 12.24 -11.80
C GLY A 77 11.39 11.30 -12.70
N SER A 78 11.38 9.99 -12.44
CA SER A 78 11.93 8.96 -13.35
C SER A 78 10.89 8.46 -14.35
N GLU A 79 11.22 7.39 -15.08
CA GLU A 79 10.34 6.71 -16.05
C GLU A 79 9.17 5.93 -15.41
N ARG A 80 9.12 5.79 -14.08
CA ARG A 80 8.04 5.07 -13.40
C ARG A 80 6.69 5.77 -13.63
N LEU A 81 5.67 5.01 -13.99
CA LEU A 81 4.36 5.58 -14.33
C LEU A 81 3.60 6.02 -13.07
N PRO A 82 2.93 7.18 -13.09
CA PRO A 82 1.88 7.48 -12.13
C PRO A 82 0.64 6.67 -12.51
N ILE A 83 0.14 5.80 -11.61
CA ILE A 83 -0.97 4.88 -11.94
C ILE A 83 -2.16 5.03 -11.00
N ALA A 84 -3.33 4.74 -11.55
CA ALA A 84 -4.55 4.49 -10.80
C ALA A 84 -5.02 3.06 -11.08
N VAL A 85 -5.44 2.34 -10.05
CA VAL A 85 -5.91 0.95 -10.14
C VAL A 85 -7.34 0.89 -9.63
N ARG A 86 -8.21 0.20 -10.38
CA ARG A 86 -9.55 -0.20 -9.93
C ARG A 86 -9.55 -1.72 -9.75
N ALA A 87 -9.69 -2.17 -8.52
CA ALA A 87 -9.67 -3.59 -8.15
C ALA A 87 -11.02 -4.02 -7.55
N PRO A 88 -11.65 -5.08 -8.06
CA PRO A 88 -12.82 -5.69 -7.44
C PRO A 88 -12.45 -6.42 -6.15
N VAL A 89 -13.29 -6.31 -5.13
CA VAL A 89 -13.14 -6.96 -3.82
C VAL A 89 -14.01 -8.20 -3.71
N SER A 90 -15.06 -8.31 -4.53
CA SER A 90 -15.92 -9.49 -4.61
C SER A 90 -16.48 -9.66 -6.03
N ALA A 91 -17.37 -10.64 -6.21
CA ALA A 91 -18.10 -10.83 -7.47
C ALA A 91 -19.09 -9.69 -7.76
N ASP A 92 -19.46 -8.88 -6.76
CA ASP A 92 -20.27 -7.69 -6.95
C ASP A 92 -19.46 -6.63 -7.73
N PRO A 93 -19.91 -6.20 -8.93
CA PRO A 93 -19.19 -5.25 -9.77
C PRO A 93 -19.09 -3.84 -9.16
N THR A 94 -19.89 -3.54 -8.13
CA THR A 94 -19.87 -2.29 -7.37
C THR A 94 -18.92 -2.34 -6.17
N ALA A 95 -18.57 -3.54 -5.70
CA ALA A 95 -17.65 -3.76 -4.60
C ALA A 95 -16.20 -3.60 -5.07
N VAL A 96 -15.77 -2.34 -5.26
CA VAL A 96 -14.44 -2.01 -5.76
C VAL A 96 -13.68 -1.10 -4.81
N ARG A 97 -12.36 -1.24 -4.81
CA ARG A 97 -11.44 -0.25 -4.24
C ARG A 97 -10.59 0.34 -5.35
N TYR A 98 -10.25 1.60 -5.17
CA TYR A 98 -9.39 2.35 -6.05
C TYR A 98 -8.07 2.62 -5.34
N PHE A 99 -6.99 2.62 -6.10
CA PHE A 99 -5.65 2.90 -5.60
C PHE A 99 -4.99 3.89 -6.52
N VAL A 100 -4.22 4.82 -5.96
CA VAL A 100 -3.52 5.87 -6.69
C VAL A 100 -2.12 6.00 -6.12
N GLY A 101 -1.10 5.92 -6.97
CA GLY A 101 0.28 5.96 -6.53
C GLY A 101 1.29 5.67 -7.66
N PRO A 102 2.58 5.59 -7.32
CA PRO A 102 3.64 5.23 -8.26
C PRO A 102 3.57 3.76 -8.68
N ASP A 103 3.85 3.46 -9.94
CA ASP A 103 4.06 2.09 -10.43
C ASP A 103 5.47 1.58 -10.09
N ASN A 104 5.69 1.28 -8.83
CA ASN A 104 6.99 0.84 -8.30
C ASN A 104 6.89 -0.40 -7.39
N GLY A 105 5.73 -1.07 -7.38
CA GLY A 105 5.44 -2.19 -6.49
C GLY A 105 4.69 -1.82 -5.20
N LEU A 106 4.57 -0.54 -4.83
CA LEU A 106 3.84 -0.13 -3.62
C LEU A 106 2.38 -0.62 -3.61
N LEU A 107 1.75 -0.65 -4.78
CA LEU A 107 0.35 -1.07 -4.97
C LEU A 107 0.20 -2.58 -5.20
N SER A 108 1.24 -3.39 -4.95
CA SER A 108 1.19 -4.84 -5.27
C SER A 108 0.07 -5.59 -4.56
N SER A 109 -0.35 -5.13 -3.38
CA SER A 109 -1.43 -5.74 -2.59
C SER A 109 -2.81 -5.69 -3.26
N VAL A 110 -2.97 -4.91 -4.34
CA VAL A 110 -4.16 -4.98 -5.21
C VAL A 110 -4.26 -6.31 -5.96
N VAL A 111 -3.12 -6.96 -6.19
CA VAL A 111 -3.01 -8.29 -6.77
C VAL A 111 -2.83 -9.28 -5.63
N GLY A 112 -3.78 -10.21 -5.49
CA GLY A 112 -3.73 -11.22 -4.45
C GLY A 112 -2.42 -12.02 -4.47
N SER A 113 -1.93 -12.42 -3.29
CA SER A 113 -0.61 -13.06 -3.11
C SER A 113 -0.33 -14.23 -4.04
N LEU A 114 -1.33 -15.05 -4.39
CA LEU A 114 -1.13 -16.19 -5.29
C LEU A 114 -0.83 -15.81 -6.75
N ALA A 115 -1.15 -14.58 -7.15
CA ALA A 115 -0.94 -14.09 -8.51
C ALA A 115 0.28 -13.15 -8.62
N ARG A 116 1.02 -12.94 -7.52
CA ARG A 116 2.25 -12.13 -7.53
C ARG A 116 3.47 -12.97 -7.94
N PRO A 117 4.44 -12.37 -8.65
CA PRO A 117 5.66 -13.06 -9.08
C PRO A 117 6.55 -13.44 -7.89
N SER A 118 7.55 -14.32 -8.10
CA SER A 118 8.49 -14.72 -7.04
C SER A 118 9.57 -13.68 -6.74
N LYS A 119 9.71 -12.67 -7.60
CA LYS A 119 10.65 -11.54 -7.48
C LYS A 119 9.97 -10.26 -7.97
N SER A 120 10.51 -9.12 -7.57
CA SER A 120 9.98 -7.83 -8.04
C SER A 120 10.18 -7.68 -9.56
N GLU A 121 9.09 -7.56 -10.31
CA GLU A 121 9.15 -7.43 -11.77
C GLU A 121 7.90 -6.77 -12.36
N VAL A 122 8.02 -6.30 -13.60
CA VAL A 122 6.89 -5.85 -14.41
C VAL A 122 6.09 -7.07 -14.86
N SER A 123 4.82 -7.14 -14.47
CA SER A 123 3.94 -8.28 -14.65
C SER A 123 2.67 -7.90 -15.41
N PRO A 124 2.03 -8.80 -16.18
CA PRO A 124 0.74 -8.53 -16.81
C PRO A 124 -0.35 -8.20 -15.78
N VAL A 125 -1.19 -7.21 -16.09
CA VAL A 125 -2.34 -6.83 -15.27
C VAL A 125 -3.37 -7.97 -15.27
N PRO A 126 -3.81 -8.50 -14.10
CA PRO A 126 -4.86 -9.51 -14.04
C PRO A 126 -6.17 -9.03 -14.71
N PRO A 127 -6.93 -9.89 -15.41
CA PRO A 127 -8.11 -9.48 -16.19
C PRO A 127 -9.19 -8.73 -15.41
N ALA A 128 -9.33 -9.02 -14.12
CA ALA A 128 -10.31 -8.39 -13.24
C ALA A 128 -9.93 -6.97 -12.81
N ILE A 129 -8.68 -6.56 -13.02
CA ILE A 129 -8.12 -5.27 -12.59
C ILE A 129 -8.03 -4.33 -13.80
N ASP A 130 -8.42 -3.08 -13.60
CA ASP A 130 -8.24 -1.99 -14.58
C ASP A 130 -7.18 -1.02 -14.05
N VAL A 131 -6.07 -0.89 -14.76
CA VAL A 131 -4.97 0.03 -14.43
C VAL A 131 -4.91 1.12 -15.48
N ARG A 132 -4.81 2.38 -15.03
CA ARG A 132 -4.72 3.58 -15.85
C ARG A 132 -3.43 4.31 -15.56
N GLU A 133 -2.70 4.65 -16.61
CA GLU A 133 -1.66 5.67 -16.51
C GLU A 133 -2.35 7.02 -16.30
N ILE A 134 -1.96 7.74 -15.26
CA ILE A 134 -2.54 9.04 -14.94
C ILE A 134 -1.87 10.09 -15.82
N GLN A 135 -2.62 10.63 -16.78
CA GLN A 135 -2.14 11.73 -17.61
C GLN A 135 -2.24 13.04 -16.84
N LYS A 136 -1.11 13.71 -16.67
CA LYS A 136 -0.95 14.94 -15.88
C LYS A 136 -1.90 16.06 -16.34
N GLU A 137 -2.14 16.16 -17.64
CA GLU A 137 -3.05 17.13 -18.26
C GLU A 137 -4.52 16.87 -17.89
N ARG A 138 -4.87 15.61 -17.60
CA ARG A 138 -6.25 15.18 -17.36
C ARG A 138 -6.68 15.28 -15.91
N VAL A 139 -5.73 15.43 -14.99
CA VAL A 139 -6.05 15.64 -13.57
C VAL A 139 -6.27 17.11 -13.24
N GLY A 140 -6.31 17.99 -14.25
CA GLY A 140 -6.70 19.39 -14.12
C GLY A 140 -5.70 20.24 -13.34
N VAL A 141 -4.42 19.87 -13.37
CA VAL A 141 -3.30 20.69 -12.89
C VAL A 141 -2.62 21.29 -14.12
N ALA A 142 -2.37 22.60 -14.13
CA ALA A 142 -1.62 23.22 -15.21
C ALA A 142 -0.21 22.61 -15.24
N LEU A 143 0.24 22.11 -16.39
CA LEU A 143 1.51 21.40 -16.51
C LEU A 143 2.70 22.20 -15.96
N GLU A 144 2.68 23.52 -16.16
CA GLU A 144 3.70 24.47 -15.68
C GLU A 144 3.77 24.56 -14.13
N SER A 145 2.71 24.14 -13.43
CA SER A 145 2.62 24.15 -11.98
C SER A 145 2.95 22.82 -11.32
N ILE A 146 3.21 21.77 -12.10
CA ILE A 146 3.55 20.45 -11.58
C ILE A 146 5.00 20.47 -11.09
N SER A 147 5.18 20.23 -9.79
CA SER A 147 6.50 20.06 -9.21
C SER A 147 7.18 18.81 -9.78
N ALA A 148 8.44 18.96 -10.19
CA ALA A 148 9.26 17.84 -10.65
C ALA A 148 9.48 16.77 -9.57
N THR A 149 9.32 17.13 -8.29
CA THR A 149 9.65 16.27 -7.15
C THR A 149 8.46 16.00 -6.24
N PHE A 150 7.24 16.45 -6.57
CA PHE A 150 6.09 16.29 -5.68
C PHE A 150 4.79 15.89 -6.38
N GLU A 151 4.85 14.77 -7.10
CA GLU A 151 3.68 14.18 -7.75
C GLU A 151 2.58 13.72 -6.77
N GLY A 152 2.92 13.49 -5.49
CA GLY A 152 1.96 13.30 -4.40
C GLY A 152 0.87 14.37 -4.36
N ARG A 153 1.28 15.64 -4.44
CA ARG A 153 0.39 16.80 -4.42
C ARG A 153 -0.21 17.09 -5.79
N ASP A 154 0.60 17.00 -6.85
CA ASP A 154 0.24 17.57 -8.15
C ASP A 154 -0.37 16.56 -9.12
N VAL A 155 -0.23 15.26 -8.88
CA VAL A 155 -0.75 14.19 -9.76
C VAL A 155 -1.67 13.25 -9.00
N PHE A 156 -1.17 12.64 -7.92
CA PHE A 156 -1.89 11.61 -7.18
C PHE A 156 -3.10 12.17 -6.42
N ALA A 157 -2.96 13.29 -5.71
CA ALA A 157 -4.08 13.90 -4.99
C ALA A 157 -5.24 14.33 -5.93
N PRO A 158 -4.99 15.04 -7.04
CA PRO A 158 -6.03 15.35 -8.02
C PRO A 158 -6.71 14.12 -8.62
N ALA A 159 -5.96 13.07 -8.95
CA ALA A 159 -6.52 11.82 -9.45
C ALA A 159 -7.43 11.13 -8.42
N ALA A 160 -6.96 11.00 -7.17
CA ALA A 160 -7.73 10.40 -6.08
C ALA A 160 -9.02 11.19 -5.79
N ALA A 161 -8.94 12.53 -5.78
CA ALA A 161 -10.11 13.39 -5.63
C ALA A 161 -11.13 13.19 -6.75
N SER A 162 -10.68 13.10 -8.01
CA SER A 162 -11.53 12.86 -9.18
C SER A 162 -12.31 11.55 -9.06
N ILE A 163 -11.63 10.46 -8.66
CA ILE A 163 -12.26 9.17 -8.40
C ILE A 163 -13.28 9.29 -7.25
N ALA A 164 -12.90 9.94 -6.16
CA ALA A 164 -13.70 10.00 -4.94
C ALA A 164 -15.04 10.73 -5.11
N VAL A 165 -15.08 11.72 -6.01
CA VAL A 165 -16.32 12.45 -6.37
C VAL A 165 -17.15 11.74 -7.46
N GLY A 166 -16.69 10.60 -7.97
CA GLY A 166 -17.43 9.76 -8.90
C GLY A 166 -17.21 10.06 -10.39
N ASN A 167 -16.14 10.76 -10.76
CA ASN A 167 -15.78 10.90 -12.16
C ASN A 167 -15.39 9.54 -12.76
N ASP A 168 -15.57 9.39 -14.08
CA ASP A 168 -15.23 8.14 -14.76
C ASP A 168 -13.73 7.85 -14.67
N PHE A 169 -13.39 6.75 -13.99
CA PHE A 169 -12.03 6.23 -13.83
C PHE A 169 -11.25 6.15 -15.15
N LYS A 170 -11.92 5.84 -16.26
CA LYS A 170 -11.28 5.70 -17.57
C LYS A 170 -10.75 7.03 -18.13
N THR A 171 -11.25 8.15 -17.62
CA THR A 171 -10.83 9.48 -18.08
C THR A 171 -9.42 9.84 -17.61
N LEU A 172 -8.92 9.19 -16.54
CA LEU A 172 -7.58 9.44 -15.99
C LEU A 172 -6.46 9.21 -17.00
N GLY A 173 -6.64 8.29 -17.94
CA GLY A 173 -5.70 8.07 -19.03
C GLY A 173 -5.79 6.69 -19.68
N PRO A 174 -4.78 6.32 -20.50
CA PRO A 174 -4.78 5.05 -21.23
C PRO A 174 -4.68 3.85 -20.28
N ARG A 175 -5.14 2.69 -20.74
CA ARG A 175 -5.07 1.45 -19.97
C ARG A 175 -3.65 0.89 -20.00
N CYS A 176 -3.08 0.60 -18.84
CA CYS A 176 -1.84 -0.15 -18.71
C CYS A 176 -2.11 -1.64 -18.87
N LYS A 177 -1.19 -2.35 -19.54
CA LYS A 177 -1.25 -3.82 -19.71
C LYS A 177 -0.39 -4.55 -18.69
N GLU A 178 0.54 -3.82 -18.08
CA GLU A 178 1.52 -4.33 -17.14
C GLU A 178 1.59 -3.39 -15.93
N LEU A 179 2.04 -3.91 -14.80
CA LEU A 179 2.34 -3.16 -13.59
C LEU A 179 3.52 -3.80 -12.86
N THR A 180 4.27 -3.01 -12.11
CA THR A 180 5.35 -3.50 -11.24
C THR A 180 4.75 -4.17 -10.00
N LEU A 181 5.09 -5.43 -9.79
CA LEU A 181 4.66 -6.22 -8.63
C LEU A 181 5.85 -6.68 -7.80
N LEU A 182 5.74 -6.49 -6.48
CA LEU A 182 6.58 -7.11 -5.46
C LEU A 182 6.18 -8.58 -5.28
N PRO A 183 7.08 -9.43 -4.80
CA PRO A 183 6.72 -10.79 -4.41
C PRO A 183 5.73 -10.80 -3.23
N PRO A 184 5.07 -11.94 -2.98
CA PRO A 184 4.31 -12.13 -1.76
C PRO A 184 5.18 -11.93 -0.52
N PHE A 185 4.68 -11.16 0.45
CA PHE A 185 5.26 -11.13 1.78
C PHE A 185 4.92 -12.46 2.47
N ALA A 186 5.82 -13.42 2.35
CA ALA A 186 5.74 -14.77 2.88
C ALA A 186 7.14 -15.27 3.21
N GLY A 187 7.24 -16.26 4.10
CA GLY A 187 8.50 -17.00 4.28
C GLY A 187 8.81 -17.90 3.07
N THR A 188 10.09 -18.15 2.80
CA THR A 188 10.58 -19.07 1.77
C THR A 188 11.19 -20.31 2.41
N TYR A 189 10.89 -21.50 1.89
CA TYR A 189 11.54 -22.73 2.35
C TYR A 189 12.88 -22.91 1.64
N GLU A 190 13.97 -22.89 2.42
CA GLU A 190 15.34 -23.05 1.95
C GLU A 190 16.09 -24.03 2.86
N GLY A 191 16.67 -25.09 2.28
CA GLY A 191 17.51 -26.03 3.03
C GLY A 191 16.80 -26.75 4.19
N GLY A 192 15.48 -26.92 4.13
CA GLY A 192 14.68 -27.54 5.20
C GLY A 192 14.25 -26.58 6.31
N SER A 193 14.58 -25.28 6.20
CA SER A 193 14.15 -24.24 7.13
C SER A 193 13.25 -23.21 6.44
N LEU A 194 12.38 -22.56 7.20
CA LEU A 194 11.56 -21.45 6.71
C LEU A 194 12.28 -20.13 7.01
N SER A 195 12.70 -19.44 5.96
CA SER A 195 13.38 -18.14 6.03
C SER A 195 12.38 -17.01 5.81
N GLY A 196 12.52 -15.92 6.54
CA GLY A 196 11.76 -14.69 6.34
C GLY A 196 12.56 -13.45 6.73
N SER A 197 12.01 -12.28 6.49
CA SER A 197 12.65 -11.01 6.84
C SER A 197 11.77 -10.20 7.79
N VAL A 198 12.39 -9.31 8.57
CA VAL A 198 11.67 -8.27 9.30
C VAL A 198 11.24 -7.21 8.29
N VAL A 199 9.94 -7.04 8.12
CA VAL A 199 9.34 -6.10 7.14
C VAL A 199 8.95 -4.78 7.79
N HIS A 200 8.66 -4.78 9.09
CA HIS A 200 8.32 -3.58 9.84
C HIS A 200 8.75 -3.73 11.31
N ILE A 201 9.14 -2.63 11.94
CA ILE A 201 9.31 -2.54 13.39
C ILE A 201 8.25 -1.55 13.87
N ASP A 202 7.28 -2.05 14.64
CA ASP A 202 6.20 -1.18 15.10
C ASP A 202 6.66 -0.21 16.19
N ARG A 203 5.76 0.70 16.57
CA ARG A 203 6.03 1.71 17.59
C ARG A 203 6.34 1.12 18.97
N TYR A 204 5.94 -0.12 19.24
CA TYR A 204 6.20 -0.82 20.49
C TYR A 204 7.55 -1.57 20.48
N GLY A 205 8.22 -1.62 19.32
CA GLY A 205 9.47 -2.35 19.12
C GLY A 205 9.28 -3.81 18.71
N ASN A 206 8.06 -4.22 18.33
CA ASN A 206 7.84 -5.57 17.83
C ASN A 206 8.45 -5.74 16.45
N LEU A 207 9.12 -6.86 16.23
CA LEU A 207 9.64 -7.25 14.93
C LEU A 207 8.53 -7.97 14.15
N ILE A 208 7.99 -7.32 13.13
CA ILE A 208 6.98 -7.91 12.26
C ILE A 208 7.70 -8.56 11.08
N THR A 209 7.45 -9.83 10.87
CA THR A 209 8.12 -10.63 9.84
C THR A 209 7.21 -10.91 8.65
N THR A 210 7.81 -11.32 7.52
CA THR A 210 7.06 -11.80 6.36
C THR A 210 6.45 -13.20 6.57
N ILE A 211 6.82 -13.92 7.63
CA ILE A 211 6.35 -15.29 7.89
C ILE A 211 4.89 -15.23 8.36
N ARG A 212 4.00 -15.90 7.63
CA ARG A 212 2.58 -15.96 7.99
C ARG A 212 2.24 -17.12 8.91
N ARG A 213 1.13 -17.00 9.64
CA ARG A 213 0.65 -18.04 10.56
C ARG A 213 0.49 -19.39 9.88
N GLU A 214 0.01 -19.41 8.65
CA GLU A 214 -0.26 -20.64 7.90
C GLU A 214 1.04 -21.39 7.53
N GLN A 215 2.18 -20.70 7.55
CA GLN A 215 3.50 -21.27 7.29
C GLN A 215 4.17 -21.81 8.56
N LEU A 216 3.69 -21.43 9.75
CA LEU A 216 4.26 -21.86 11.01
C LEU A 216 3.68 -23.21 11.45
N PRO A 217 4.52 -24.26 11.58
CA PRO A 217 4.11 -25.54 12.16
C PRO A 217 3.79 -25.40 13.66
N ILE A 218 3.19 -26.45 14.25
CA ILE A 218 2.89 -26.49 15.70
C ILE A 218 4.18 -26.41 16.51
N ASP A 219 5.17 -27.24 16.14
CA ASP A 219 6.51 -27.23 16.71
C ASP A 219 7.43 -26.42 15.81
N PHE A 220 7.91 -25.29 16.31
CA PHE A 220 8.81 -24.41 15.59
C PHE A 220 9.90 -23.87 16.49
N ARG A 221 10.97 -23.39 15.85
CA ARG A 221 12.03 -22.61 16.47
C ARG A 221 12.33 -21.43 15.57
N ILE A 222 12.04 -20.23 16.05
CA ILE A 222 12.39 -18.98 15.36
C ILE A 222 13.76 -18.54 15.87
N GLU A 223 14.70 -18.36 14.95
CA GLU A 223 16.02 -17.83 15.23
C GLU A 223 16.14 -16.42 14.66
N ILE A 224 16.43 -15.45 15.51
CA ILE A 224 16.70 -14.06 15.11
C ILE A 224 18.02 -13.66 15.75
N ARG A 225 19.08 -13.59 14.93
CA ARG A 225 20.47 -13.40 15.42
C ARG A 225 20.82 -14.45 16.48
N ASP A 226 21.16 -14.02 17.69
CA ASP A 226 21.54 -14.85 18.84
C ASP A 226 20.34 -15.23 19.74
N HIS A 227 19.12 -14.85 19.34
CA HIS A 227 17.90 -15.15 20.08
C HIS A 227 17.12 -16.32 19.47
N CYS A 228 16.54 -17.13 20.35
CA CYS A 228 15.72 -18.29 20.02
C CYS A 228 14.33 -18.14 20.66
N ILE A 229 13.28 -18.32 19.87
CA ILE A 229 11.88 -18.30 20.32
C ILE A 229 11.21 -19.60 19.88
N GLU A 230 10.79 -20.41 20.85
CA GLU A 230 10.17 -21.73 20.63
C GLU A 230 8.69 -21.74 21.04
N ARG A 231 8.18 -20.61 21.53
CA ARG A 231 6.82 -20.50 22.06
C ARG A 231 6.03 -19.41 21.34
N MET A 232 4.87 -19.81 20.83
CA MET A 232 3.82 -18.88 20.43
C MET A 232 2.97 -18.51 21.64
N VAL A 233 2.67 -17.23 21.75
CA VAL A 233 1.76 -16.70 22.77
C VAL A 233 0.60 -15.96 22.11
N ARG A 234 -0.48 -15.77 22.86
CA ARG A 234 -1.65 -15.03 22.38
C ARG A 234 -1.48 -13.54 22.61
N THR A 235 -0.88 -13.16 23.73
CA THR A 235 -0.71 -11.76 24.12
C THR A 235 0.62 -11.54 24.85
N PHE A 236 1.04 -10.28 24.97
CA PHE A 236 2.22 -9.90 25.76
C PHE A 236 2.14 -10.35 27.24
N SER A 237 0.93 -10.54 27.79
CA SER A 237 0.74 -10.94 29.20
C SER A 237 1.00 -12.44 29.45
N ASP A 238 1.18 -13.24 28.39
CA ASP A 238 1.43 -14.68 28.52
C ASP A 238 2.90 -15.01 28.86
N VAL A 239 3.77 -13.98 28.90
CA VAL A 239 5.19 -14.08 29.27
C VAL A 239 5.56 -13.07 30.35
N ALA A 240 6.67 -13.34 31.05
CA ALA A 240 7.22 -12.41 32.03
C ALA A 240 7.75 -11.14 31.36
N ILE A 241 7.78 -10.01 32.10
CA ILE A 241 8.37 -8.76 31.61
C ILE A 241 9.82 -9.00 31.16
N GLY A 242 10.12 -8.57 29.93
CA GLY A 242 11.44 -8.74 29.31
C GLY A 242 11.69 -10.09 28.63
N ALA A 243 10.75 -11.04 28.72
CA ALA A 243 10.86 -12.30 27.99
C ALA A 243 10.48 -12.14 26.51
N LEU A 244 11.17 -12.88 25.64
CA LEU A 244 10.88 -12.92 24.21
C LEU A 244 9.70 -13.84 23.92
N ALA A 245 8.87 -13.46 22.96
CA ALA A 245 7.76 -14.28 22.51
C ALA A 245 7.43 -14.02 21.03
N CYS A 246 6.81 -15.02 20.40
CA CYS A 246 6.21 -14.88 19.08
C CYS A 246 4.68 -14.86 19.26
N HIS A 247 3.99 -13.96 18.57
CA HIS A 247 2.52 -13.96 18.48
C HIS A 247 2.09 -13.68 17.04
N VAL A 248 0.82 -13.96 16.75
CA VAL A 248 0.17 -13.61 15.48
C VAL A 248 -1.02 -12.72 15.81
N ASP A 249 -1.13 -11.61 15.08
CA ASP A 249 -2.23 -10.64 15.14
C ASP A 249 -3.08 -10.74 13.85
#